data_AF-A0A935BHJ4-F1
#
_entry.id   AF-A0A935BHJ4-F1
#
_cell.length_a   1.000
_cell.length_b   1.000
_cell.length_c   1.000
_cell.angle_alpha   90.00
_cell.angle_beta   90.00
_cell.angle_gamma   90.00
#
_symmetry.space_group_name_H-M   'P 1'
#
loop_
_entity.id
_entity.type
_entity.pdbx_description
1 polymer ?
#
loop_
_entity_poly.entity_id
_entity_poly.type
_entity_poly.pdbx_seq_one_letter_code
_entity_poly.pdbx_strand_id
1 'polypeptide(L)' 'MLTNPDQERLDKAAQAAQLLQQDLLDLSRADNPLLADIGYGLLEEIVALHTRLDRLCVVTRESPEG' A
#
# COMPACT_ATOMS: atom_id res chain seq x y z
N MET A 1 6.82 -16.72 -12.39
CA MET A 1 5.59 -15.94 -12.61
C MET A 1 4.56 -16.26 -11.55
N LEU A 2 3.74 -15.29 -11.17
CA LEU A 2 2.58 -15.51 -10.30
C LEU A 2 1.49 -16.27 -11.05
N THR A 3 0.67 -17.04 -10.32
CA THR A 3 -0.58 -17.54 -10.87
C THR A 3 -1.58 -16.39 -11.03
N ASN A 4 -2.58 -16.52 -11.92
CA ASN A 4 -3.61 -15.48 -12.05
C ASN A 4 -4.28 -15.12 -10.69
N PRO A 5 -4.61 -16.09 -9.81
CA PRO A 5 -5.10 -15.77 -8.47
C PRO A 5 -4.11 -14.98 -7.61
N ASP A 6 -2.81 -15.27 -7.70
CA ASP A 6 -1.82 -14.55 -6.90
C ASP A 6 -1.62 -13.11 -7.41
N GLN A 7 -1.66 -12.91 -8.73
CA GLN A 7 -1.64 -11.58 -9.31
C GLN A 7 -2.89 -10.77 -8.90
N GLU A 8 -4.07 -11.37 -8.93
CA GLU A 8 -5.31 -10.70 -8.51
C GLU A 8 -5.27 -10.31 -7.02
N ARG A 9 -4.74 -11.18 -6.14
CA ARG A 9 -4.56 -10.86 -4.72
C ARG A 9 -3.59 -9.71 -4.51
N LEU A 10 -2.49 -9.70 -5.26
CA LEU A 10 -1.48 -8.65 -5.18
C LEU A 10 -2.04 -7.31 -5.65
N ASP A 11 -2.77 -7.29 -6.77
CA ASP A 11 -3.42 -6.09 -7.29
C ASP A 11 -4.45 -5.52 -6.29
N LYS A 12 -5.24 -6.40 -5.65
CA LYS A 12 -6.19 -6.02 -4.59
C LYS A 12 -5.49 -5.47 -3.37
N ALA A 13 -4.38 -6.08 -2.95
CA ALA A 13 -3.61 -5.61 -1.81
C ALA A 13 -3.03 -4.21 -2.06
N ALA A 14 -2.48 -3.96 -3.26
CA ALA A 14 -1.96 -2.65 -3.65
C ALA A 14 -3.06 -1.57 -3.63
N GLN A 15 -4.22 -1.86 -4.24
CA GLN A 15 -5.37 -0.96 -4.23
C GLN A 15 -5.89 -0.68 -2.81
N ALA A 16 -5.98 -1.70 -1.96
CA ALA A 16 -6.38 -1.54 -0.56
C ALA A 16 -5.40 -0.66 0.23
N ALA A 17 -4.10 -0.84 0.02
CA ALA A 17 -3.07 -0.01 0.65
C ALA A 17 -3.16 1.45 0.20
N GLN A 18 -3.44 1.70 -1.08
CA GLN A 18 -3.65 3.05 -1.61
C GLN A 18 -4.85 3.75 -0.97
N LEU A 19 -5.98 3.06 -0.81
CA LEU A 19 -7.18 3.62 -0.15
C LEU A 19 -6.89 3.93 1.32
N LEU A 20 -6.29 2.98 2.04
CA LEU A 20 -5.94 3.17 3.44
C LEU A 20 -4.92 4.31 3.64
N GLN A 21 -4.00 4.49 2.69
CA GLN A 21 -3.05 5.61 2.69
C GLN A 21 -3.78 6.97 2.69
N GLN A 22 -4.87 7.10 1.92
CA GLN A 22 -5.67 8.32 1.90
C GLN A 22 -6.38 8.54 3.24
N ASP A 23 -7.01 7.50 3.80
CA ASP A 23 -7.68 7.59 5.11
C ASP A 23 -6.70 7.98 6.23
N LEU A 24 -5.48 7.43 6.21
CA LEU A 24 -4.44 7.74 7.20
C LEU A 24 -3.84 9.13 7.02
N LEU A 25 -3.77 9.65 5.79
CA LEU A 25 -3.40 11.04 5.53
C LEU A 25 -4.43 12.02 6.08
N ASP A 26 -5.72 11.69 5.98
CA ASP A 26 -6.78 12.51 6.56
C ASP A 26 -6.79 12.40 8.09
N LEU A 27 -6.53 11.20 8.64
CA LEU A 27 -6.35 11.01 10.08
C LEU A 27 -5.15 11.77 10.64
N SER A 28 -4.03 11.84 9.91
CA SER A 28 -2.84 12.60 10.32
C SER A 28 -3.09 14.12 10.38
N ARG A 29 -4.24 14.59 9.90
CA ARG A 29 -4.68 16.00 9.92
C ARG A 29 -5.80 16.25 10.93
N ALA A 30 -6.12 15.27 11.78
CA ALA A 30 -7.18 15.40 12.77
C ALA A 30 -6.89 16.54 13.77
N ASP A 31 -7.94 17.23 14.21
CA ASP A 31 -7.83 18.28 15.25
C ASP A 31 -7.37 17.71 16.61
N ASN A 32 -7.60 16.42 16.85
CA ASN A 32 -7.11 15.74 18.04
C ASN A 32 -5.62 15.41 17.87
N PRO A 33 -4.72 15.98 18.70
CA PRO A 33 -3.28 15.81 18.51
C PRO A 33 -2.78 14.37 18.63
N LEU A 34 -3.41 13.57 19.50
CA LEU A 34 -3.06 12.15 19.65
C LEU A 34 -3.44 11.35 18.41
N LEU A 35 -4.62 11.63 17.83
CA LEU A 35 -5.04 10.98 16.59
C LEU A 35 -4.19 11.40 15.40
N ALA A 36 -3.79 12.67 15.33
CA ALA A 36 -2.92 13.17 14.27
C ALA A 36 -1.53 12.51 14.31
N ASP A 37 -0.94 12.38 15.50
CA ASP A 37 0.36 11.74 15.70
C ASP A 37 0.34 10.25 15.34
N ILE A 38 -0.68 9.52 15.84
CA ILE A 38 -0.89 8.11 15.47
C ILE A 38 -1.13 7.98 13.96
N GLY A 39 -1.98 8.85 13.38
CA GLY A 39 -2.26 8.86 11.95
C GLY A 39 -1.01 9.09 11.10
N TYR A 40 -0.11 9.98 11.54
CA TYR A 40 1.16 10.23 10.86
C TYR A 40 2.08 9.00 10.90
N GLY A 41 2.23 8.35 12.06
CA GLY A 41 3.03 7.12 12.17
C GLY A 41 2.50 6.00 11.26
N LEU A 42 1.19 5.79 11.26
CA LEU A 42 0.54 4.81 10.39
C LEU A 42 0.66 5.17 8.90
N LEU A 43 0.64 6.47 8.56
CA LEU A 43 0.82 6.96 7.19
C LEU A 43 2.21 6.60 6.64
N GLU A 44 3.27 6.69 7.44
CA GLU A 44 4.61 6.30 7.01
C GLU A 44 4.68 4.79 6.71
N GLU A 45 4.08 3.96 7.59
CA GLU A 45 4.03 2.52 7.42
C GLU A 45 3.27 2.09 6.17
N ILE A 46 2.10 2.69 5.91
CA ILE A 46 1.27 2.32 4.76
C ILE A 46 1.88 2.78 3.44
N VAL A 47 2.56 3.93 3.40
CA VAL A 47 3.30 4.39 2.20
C VAL A 47 4.42 3.42 1.87
N ALA A 48 5.16 2.94 2.87
CA ALA A 48 6.21 1.95 2.67
C ALA A 48 5.64 0.61 2.19
N LEU A 49 4.50 0.17 2.74
CA LEU A 49 3.82 -1.05 2.32
C LEU A 49 3.33 -0.95 0.87
N HIS A 50 2.61 0.12 0.52
CA HIS A 50 2.10 0.35 -0.83
C HIS A 50 3.23 0.35 -1.86
N THR A 51 4.34 1.05 -1.57
CA THR A 51 5.53 1.06 -2.44
C THR A 51 6.10 -0.35 -2.66
N ARG A 52 6.10 -1.21 -1.62
CA ARG A 52 6.57 -2.59 -1.75
C ARG A 52 5.62 -3.44 -2.58
N LEU A 53 4.30 -3.27 -2.40
CA LEU A 53 3.29 -3.97 -3.20
C LEU A 53 3.36 -3.58 -4.67
N ASP A 54 3.51 -2.29 -4.99
CA ASP A 54 3.69 -1.83 -6.36
C ASP A 54 4.94 -2.39 -7.02
N ARG A 55 6.06 -2.42 -6.29
CA ARG A 55 7.29 -3.07 -6.76
C ARG A 55 7.09 -4.54 -7.05
N LEU A 56 6.35 -5.26 -6.20
CA LEU A 56 6.00 -6.64 -6.46
C LEU A 56 5.15 -6.78 -7.72
N CYS A 57 4.13 -5.91 -7.91
CA CYS A 57 3.30 -5.90 -9.11
C CYS A 57 4.12 -5.77 -10.39
N VAL A 58 5.13 -4.88 -10.40
CA VAL A 58 6.01 -4.66 -11.55
C VAL A 58 6.90 -5.88 -11.77
N VAL A 59 7.63 -6.33 -10.76
CA VAL A 59 8.62 -7.42 -10.90
C VAL A 59 7.96 -8.76 -11.27
N THR A 60 6.73 -9.01 -10.82
CA THR A 60 6.02 -10.26 -11.15
C THR A 60 5.37 -10.25 -12.53
N ARG A 61 5.13 -9.07 -13.11
CA ARG A 61 4.63 -8.88 -14.48
C ARG A 61 5.77 -8.78 -15.50
N GLU A 62 6.89 -8.17 -15.12
CA GLU A 62 8.09 -7.98 -15.94
C GLU A 62 9.13 -9.11 -15.77
N SER A 63 8.71 -10.38 -15.64
CA SER A 63 9.63 -11.49 -15.95
C SER A 63 9.48 -11.88 -17.43
N PRO A 64 10.24 -11.26 -18.36
CA PRO A 64 10.63 -11.95 -19.56
C PRO A 64 11.88 -12.80 -19.26
N GLU A 65 11.87 -13.99 -19.84
CA GLU A 65 13.03 -14.86 -20.16
C GLU A 65 13.41 -15.98 -19.19
N GLY A 66 13.30 -17.19 -19.74
CA GLY A 66 13.59 -18.50 -19.16
C GLY A 66 12.74 -19.57 -19.83
#